data_AF-A0A1C5P7P5-F1
#
_entry.id   AF-A0A1C5P7P5-F1
#
_cell.length_a   1.000
_cell.length_b   1.000
_cell.length_c   1.000
_cell.angle_alpha   90.00
_cell.angle_beta   90.00
_cell.angle_gamma   90.00
#
_symmetry.space_group_name_H-M   'P 1'
#
loop_
_entity.id
_entity.type
_entity.pdbx_description
1 polymer ?
#
loop_
_entity_poly.entity_id
_entity_poly.type
_entity_poly.pdbx_seq_one_letter_code
_entity_poly.pdbx_strand_id
1 'polypeptide(L)'
;MKHVRGAALPLGVTISEEKINFSVAAAPDSVCELCLYKKGYTEPFSVCELEQEPLIGNVRFVAVEGLGGDVEYLYRIDGEEYLDPYVREVSVMKGQRRGVVVQESYDWEKDAPLMLPQHEVIAYSLHVKGFTRQSASGVRHKGTFAGLVEKIPYLAGLGINQIHCMPVYEFDNGGKNGVNYWGYGPGYFFAPKSSYAAGEHPVTELKDMIKACHKAGIEVILEMPFDASAGRQLMEECLRYYRMEYHVDGFIVNPVFFSAEEIAKDPILSRTKILIHSNDYQNIMRRFLKGDEGMVNDVMYWVNHHTEHIYNYITNQNGFTLNDLVSYDRKHNEENGENNQDGPEYNYSWNCGAEGPSRKKAVMGLRKKQMTNALLLLFSAQGTPCILAGDEFANSQKGNNNVYCQDNVTGWVNWSRAKQYGWLTELVKDLISFRKAQPVLTQAEPLMGADLAKCGIPDISFHGEHAWRIPNEVSSRQLGVYYSGQAQGTSDCFVIYNMHWVEHIFALPTLTSKRKWYLAASTKEGVLKEPLLLDNQHDIQVEDRTVMLLISRQVE
;
A
#
# COMPACT_ATOMS: atom_id res chain seq x y z
N MET A 1 22.38 10.96 -39.75
CA MET A 1 21.83 9.75 -39.14
C MET A 1 22.36 8.54 -39.88
N LYS A 2 22.84 7.52 -39.17
CA LYS A 2 23.40 6.29 -39.77
C LYS A 2 23.00 5.07 -38.93
N HIS A 3 22.50 4.03 -39.59
CA HIS A 3 22.29 2.73 -38.94
C HIS A 3 23.61 1.97 -38.89
N VAL A 4 23.99 1.49 -37.71
CA VAL A 4 25.21 0.74 -37.46
C VAL A 4 24.89 -0.49 -36.61
N ARG A 5 25.84 -1.43 -36.52
CA ARG A 5 25.66 -2.62 -35.70
C ARG A 5 25.43 -2.24 -34.22
N GLY A 6 24.32 -2.72 -33.67
CA GLY A 6 23.95 -2.53 -32.27
C GLY A 6 24.46 -3.65 -31.36
N ALA A 7 23.81 -3.78 -30.21
CA ALA A 7 23.98 -4.86 -29.25
C ALA A 7 22.62 -5.48 -28.91
N ALA A 8 22.60 -6.78 -28.72
CA ALA A 8 21.38 -7.53 -28.37
C ALA A 8 20.89 -7.26 -26.94
N LEU A 9 21.79 -6.90 -26.03
CA LEU A 9 21.44 -6.56 -24.67
C LEU A 9 21.98 -5.16 -24.30
N PRO A 10 21.29 -4.45 -23.40
CA PRO A 10 19.99 -4.83 -22.81
C PRO A 10 18.85 -4.74 -23.85
N LEU A 11 17.73 -5.42 -23.57
CA LEU A 11 16.51 -5.28 -24.37
C LEU A 11 15.94 -3.86 -24.20
N GLY A 12 15.18 -3.41 -25.19
CA GLY A 12 14.63 -2.07 -25.27
C GLY A 12 15.60 -1.06 -25.88
N VAL A 13 15.42 0.21 -25.48
CA VAL A 13 16.23 1.34 -25.94
C VAL A 13 17.31 1.69 -24.92
N THR A 14 18.56 1.75 -25.38
CA THR A 14 19.72 2.20 -24.60
C THR A 14 20.44 3.33 -25.29
N ILE A 15 20.72 4.39 -24.54
CA ILE A 15 21.34 5.61 -25.06
C ILE A 15 22.78 5.65 -24.56
N SER A 16 23.73 5.86 -25.48
CA SER A 16 25.12 6.20 -25.17
C SER A 16 25.50 7.52 -25.84
N GLU A 17 26.63 8.11 -25.48
CA GLU A 17 27.08 9.40 -26.01
C GLU A 17 27.13 9.45 -27.55
N GLU A 18 27.45 8.32 -28.19
CA GLU A 18 27.66 8.26 -29.64
C GLU A 18 26.44 7.72 -30.44
N LYS A 19 25.57 6.91 -29.82
CA LYS A 19 24.54 6.14 -30.53
C LYS A 19 23.37 5.72 -29.63
N ILE A 20 22.23 5.44 -30.26
CA ILE A 20 21.03 4.91 -29.60
C ILE A 20 20.80 3.48 -30.09
N ASN A 21 20.87 2.52 -29.17
CA ASN A 21 20.67 1.10 -29.45
C ASN A 21 19.21 0.72 -29.23
N PHE A 22 18.62 0.02 -30.20
CA PHE A 22 17.30 -0.57 -30.16
C PHE A 22 17.48 -2.09 -30.17
N SER A 23 16.85 -2.79 -29.24
CA SER A 23 16.88 -4.25 -29.16
C SER A 23 15.51 -4.81 -28.79
N VAL A 24 15.01 -5.78 -29.55
CA VAL A 24 13.67 -6.34 -29.37
C VAL A 24 13.65 -7.83 -29.66
N ALA A 25 12.83 -8.58 -28.91
CA ALA A 25 12.56 -9.98 -29.22
C ALA A 25 11.49 -10.08 -30.34
N ALA A 26 11.77 -10.86 -31.37
CA ALA A 26 10.86 -11.16 -32.47
C ALA A 26 10.91 -12.66 -32.77
N ALA A 27 9.80 -13.25 -33.22
CA ALA A 27 9.77 -14.68 -33.53
C ALA A 27 10.82 -15.06 -34.62
N PRO A 28 11.27 -16.33 -34.67
CA PRO A 28 12.09 -16.81 -35.78
C PRO A 28 11.39 -16.51 -37.11
N ASP A 29 12.18 -16.16 -38.14
CA ASP A 29 11.70 -15.91 -39.51
C ASP A 29 10.74 -14.71 -39.71
N SER A 30 10.34 -14.01 -38.64
CA SER A 30 9.58 -12.76 -38.76
C SER A 30 10.42 -11.63 -39.36
N VAL A 31 9.79 -10.83 -40.22
CA VAL A 31 10.35 -9.57 -40.71
C VAL A 31 10.14 -8.52 -39.63
N CYS A 32 11.22 -7.92 -39.13
CA CYS A 32 11.18 -6.93 -38.06
C CYS A 32 11.75 -5.60 -38.56
N GLU A 33 10.97 -4.53 -38.52
CA GLU A 33 11.40 -3.19 -38.94
C GLU A 33 11.36 -2.23 -37.76
N LEU A 34 12.42 -1.45 -37.55
CA LEU A 34 12.40 -0.28 -36.69
C LEU A 34 11.87 0.93 -37.47
N CYS A 35 10.78 1.52 -37.00
CA CYS A 35 10.20 2.74 -37.57
C CYS A 35 10.46 3.93 -36.64
N LEU A 36 11.13 4.97 -37.15
CA LEU A 36 11.47 6.17 -36.39
C LEU A 36 10.67 7.38 -36.88
N TYR A 37 10.10 8.12 -35.94
CA TYR A 37 9.22 9.25 -36.17
C TYR A 37 9.76 10.49 -35.45
N LYS A 38 9.50 11.65 -36.05
CA LYS A 38 9.66 12.92 -35.35
C LYS A 38 8.38 13.18 -34.56
N LYS A 39 8.49 13.62 -33.30
CA LYS A 39 7.32 13.94 -32.45
C LYS A 39 6.31 14.80 -33.22
N GLY A 40 5.05 14.39 -33.22
CA GLY A 40 3.94 15.06 -33.91
C GLY A 40 3.79 14.75 -35.41
N TYR A 41 4.63 13.91 -36.01
CA TYR A 41 4.52 13.48 -37.41
C TYR A 41 3.84 12.11 -37.52
N THR A 42 3.09 11.88 -38.59
CA THR A 42 2.36 10.61 -38.79
C THR A 42 3.20 9.56 -39.53
N GLU A 43 4.03 9.99 -40.48
CA GLU A 43 4.91 9.11 -41.25
C GLU A 43 6.29 8.96 -40.59
N PRO A 44 6.91 7.78 -40.65
CA PRO A 44 8.28 7.60 -40.18
C PRO A 44 9.25 8.33 -41.12
N PHE A 45 10.26 8.98 -40.56
CA PHE A 45 11.34 9.57 -41.36
C PHE A 45 12.46 8.55 -41.65
N SER A 46 12.47 7.42 -40.94
CA SER A 46 13.37 6.29 -41.20
C SER A 46 12.67 4.97 -40.88
N VAL A 47 12.86 3.98 -41.76
CA VAL A 47 12.45 2.59 -41.55
C VAL A 47 13.68 1.73 -41.80
N CYS A 48 14.00 0.84 -40.86
CA CYS A 48 15.16 -0.05 -40.94
C CYS A 48 14.72 -1.49 -40.68
N GLU A 49 14.87 -2.38 -41.66
CA GLU A 49 14.73 -3.81 -41.42
C GLU A 49 15.88 -4.28 -40.51
N LEU A 50 15.55 -5.11 -39.52
CA LEU A 50 16.45 -5.66 -38.53
C LEU A 50 16.74 -7.12 -38.87
N GLU A 51 17.96 -7.38 -39.31
CA GLU A 51 18.38 -8.73 -39.70
C GLU A 51 18.43 -9.68 -38.49
N GLN A 52 18.12 -10.95 -38.74
CA GLN A 52 18.30 -12.02 -37.76
C GLN A 52 19.77 -12.40 -37.64
N GLU A 53 20.33 -12.31 -36.43
CA GLU A 53 21.70 -12.73 -36.14
C GLU A 53 21.72 -14.20 -35.67
N PRO A 54 22.34 -15.15 -36.42
CA PRO A 54 22.21 -16.59 -36.17
C PRO A 54 22.66 -17.06 -34.78
N LEU A 55 23.56 -16.32 -34.13
CA LEU A 55 24.13 -16.67 -32.82
C LEU A 55 23.34 -16.07 -31.64
N ILE A 56 22.39 -15.17 -31.89
CA ILE A 56 21.75 -14.34 -30.86
C ILE A 56 20.24 -14.64 -30.75
N GLY A 57 19.88 -15.91 -30.93
CA GLY A 57 18.50 -16.42 -30.76
C GLY A 57 17.47 -15.57 -31.49
N ASN A 58 16.44 -15.15 -30.75
CA ASN A 58 15.26 -14.44 -31.28
C ASN A 58 15.32 -12.92 -31.05
N VAL A 59 16.51 -12.35 -30.84
CA VAL A 59 16.68 -10.91 -30.60
C VAL A 59 17.11 -10.22 -31.89
N ARG A 60 16.51 -9.05 -32.17
CA ARG A 60 16.82 -8.15 -33.27
C ARG A 60 17.34 -6.85 -32.72
N PHE A 61 18.40 -6.30 -33.30
CA PHE A 61 19.00 -5.09 -32.77
C PHE A 61 19.69 -4.24 -33.83
N VAL A 62 19.69 -2.93 -33.60
CA VAL A 62 20.40 -1.93 -34.42
C VAL A 62 20.78 -0.76 -33.54
N ALA A 63 21.88 -0.08 -33.86
CA ALA A 63 22.18 1.20 -33.26
C ALA A 63 22.12 2.32 -34.30
N VAL A 64 21.71 3.51 -33.85
CA VAL A 64 21.55 4.69 -34.70
C VAL A 64 22.47 5.80 -34.21
N GLU A 65 23.37 6.24 -35.07
CA GLU A 65 24.27 7.37 -34.83
C GLU A 65 23.66 8.69 -35.33
N GLY A 66 23.89 9.78 -34.59
CA GLY A 66 23.40 11.12 -34.95
C GLY A 66 21.89 11.25 -34.89
N LEU A 67 21.24 10.48 -34.01
CA LEU A 67 19.82 10.62 -33.67
C LEU A 67 19.70 11.64 -32.53
N GLY A 68 18.99 12.75 -32.76
CA GLY A 68 18.82 13.81 -31.76
C GLY A 68 17.45 14.47 -31.85
N GLY A 69 17.02 15.09 -30.75
CA GLY A 69 15.70 15.69 -30.59
C GLY A 69 14.62 14.68 -30.20
N ASP A 70 13.36 15.13 -30.21
CA ASP A 70 12.19 14.34 -29.79
C ASP A 70 11.85 13.26 -30.84
N VAL A 71 12.43 12.08 -30.64
CA VAL A 71 12.23 10.90 -31.50
C VAL A 71 11.28 9.92 -30.83
N GLU A 72 10.31 9.48 -31.62
CA GLU A 72 9.40 8.40 -31.28
C GLU A 72 9.72 7.17 -32.15
N TYR A 73 9.38 5.98 -31.68
CA TYR A 73 9.61 4.74 -32.40
C TYR A 73 8.51 3.71 -32.16
N LEU A 74 8.40 2.77 -33.09
CA LEU A 74 7.75 1.48 -32.88
C LEU A 74 8.45 0.45 -33.77
N TYR A 75 8.18 -0.82 -33.53
CA TYR A 75 8.55 -1.88 -34.46
C TYR A 75 7.37 -2.25 -35.35
N ARG A 76 7.63 -2.67 -36.58
CA ARG A 76 6.68 -3.45 -37.37
C ARG A 76 7.17 -4.89 -37.43
N ILE A 77 6.38 -5.83 -36.97
CA ILE A 77 6.70 -7.26 -37.02
C ILE A 77 5.68 -7.92 -37.94
N ASP A 78 6.14 -8.47 -39.06
CA ASP A 78 5.31 -9.05 -40.11
C ASP A 78 4.21 -8.09 -40.62
N GLY A 79 4.54 -6.79 -40.66
CA GLY A 79 3.65 -5.71 -41.10
C GLY A 79 2.74 -5.13 -40.02
N GLU A 80 2.67 -5.75 -38.84
CA GLU A 80 1.83 -5.31 -37.73
C GLU A 80 2.59 -4.41 -36.75
N GLU A 81 1.91 -3.40 -36.19
CA GLU A 81 2.49 -2.50 -35.20
C GLU A 81 2.80 -3.23 -33.89
N TYR A 82 4.05 -3.09 -33.43
CA TYR A 82 4.53 -3.72 -32.21
C TYR A 82 5.25 -2.69 -31.34
N LEU A 83 4.67 -2.39 -30.18
CA LEU A 83 5.28 -1.50 -29.21
C LEU A 83 6.27 -2.28 -28.34
N ASP A 84 7.42 -1.66 -28.06
CA ASP A 84 8.49 -2.25 -27.26
C ASP A 84 8.01 -2.59 -25.83
N PRO A 85 8.10 -3.85 -25.37
CA PRO A 85 7.80 -4.21 -23.98
C PRO A 85 8.67 -3.48 -22.94
N TYR A 86 9.83 -2.98 -23.35
CA TYR A 86 10.80 -2.22 -22.55
C TYR A 86 10.69 -0.71 -22.76
N VAL A 87 9.61 -0.24 -23.37
CA VAL A 87 9.35 1.19 -23.59
C VAL A 87 9.35 1.94 -22.26
N ARG A 88 10.11 3.05 -22.20
CA ARG A 88 10.23 3.89 -20.99
C ARG A 88 9.19 5.00 -20.91
N GLU A 89 8.60 5.35 -22.03
CA GLU A 89 7.52 6.33 -22.13
C GLU A 89 6.71 6.07 -23.41
N VAL A 90 5.39 6.15 -23.30
CA VAL A 90 4.47 5.90 -24.42
C VAL A 90 3.79 7.20 -24.81
N SER A 91 3.83 7.53 -26.10
CA SER A 91 3.02 8.59 -26.71
C SER A 91 1.92 7.99 -27.59
N VAL A 92 0.83 8.73 -27.76
CA VAL A 92 -0.29 8.34 -28.64
C VAL A 92 -0.49 9.38 -29.71
N MET A 93 -0.23 9.01 -30.97
CA MET A 93 -0.41 9.86 -32.14
C MET A 93 -1.51 9.31 -33.04
N LYS A 94 -2.65 9.99 -33.11
CA LYS A 94 -3.84 9.58 -33.90
C LYS A 94 -4.25 8.11 -33.69
N GLY A 95 -4.15 7.62 -32.46
CA GLY A 95 -4.50 6.23 -32.09
C GLY A 95 -3.35 5.24 -32.18
N GLN A 96 -2.23 5.59 -32.83
CA GLN A 96 -1.02 4.77 -32.86
C GLN A 96 -0.19 5.02 -31.59
N ARG A 97 0.15 3.94 -30.89
CA ARG A 97 1.05 3.99 -29.73
C ARG A 97 2.49 3.91 -30.19
N ARG A 98 3.34 4.77 -29.64
CA ARG A 98 4.78 4.82 -29.94
C ARG A 98 5.58 4.93 -28.66
N GLY A 99 6.78 4.39 -28.68
CA GLY A 99 7.76 4.62 -27.63
C GLY A 99 8.45 5.95 -27.85
N VAL A 100 8.75 6.65 -26.76
CA VAL A 100 9.53 7.88 -26.79
C VAL A 100 10.97 7.54 -26.40
N VAL A 101 11.93 8.09 -27.15
CA VAL A 101 13.36 7.96 -26.81
C VAL A 101 13.69 8.98 -25.72
N VAL A 102 13.69 8.54 -24.47
CA VAL A 102 13.90 9.41 -23.30
C VAL A 102 15.40 9.71 -23.09
N GLN A 103 15.86 10.90 -23.47
CA GLN A 103 17.26 11.34 -23.40
C GLN A 103 17.61 12.22 -22.19
N GLU A 104 16.65 12.53 -21.32
CA GLU A 104 16.82 13.54 -20.27
C GLU A 104 17.63 13.01 -19.08
N SER A 105 18.72 13.70 -18.74
CA SER A 105 19.38 13.55 -17.45
C SER A 105 18.52 14.16 -16.35
N TYR A 106 18.30 13.44 -15.26
CA TYR A 106 17.55 13.93 -14.10
C TYR A 106 18.48 14.27 -12.93
N ASP A 107 18.31 15.45 -12.34
CA ASP A 107 19.09 15.86 -11.16
C ASP A 107 18.39 15.44 -9.86
N TRP A 108 18.90 14.36 -9.26
CA TRP A 108 18.40 13.85 -7.98
C TRP A 108 18.78 14.71 -6.77
N GLU A 109 19.62 15.75 -6.89
CA GLU A 109 20.07 16.59 -5.76
C GLU A 109 20.67 15.77 -4.58
N LYS A 110 21.31 14.63 -4.88
CA LYS A 110 21.84 13.63 -3.93
C LYS A 110 20.79 12.81 -3.18
N ASP A 111 19.54 12.83 -3.63
CA ASP A 111 18.50 11.93 -3.15
C ASP A 111 18.93 10.46 -3.28
N ALA A 112 18.50 9.65 -2.31
CA ALA A 112 18.69 8.21 -2.29
C ALA A 112 17.51 7.56 -1.54
N PRO A 113 17.20 6.28 -1.81
CA PRO A 113 16.18 5.53 -1.09
C PRO A 113 16.36 5.60 0.44
N LEU A 114 15.27 5.73 1.18
CA LEU A 114 15.30 6.09 2.61
C LEU A 114 15.68 4.93 3.54
N MET A 115 15.37 3.69 3.16
CA MET A 115 15.76 2.49 3.90
C MET A 115 15.23 2.45 5.35
N LEU A 116 13.98 2.85 5.57
CA LEU A 116 13.36 2.88 6.90
C LEU A 116 13.25 1.45 7.47
N PRO A 117 13.59 1.21 8.75
CA PRO A 117 13.35 -0.08 9.39
C PRO A 117 11.87 -0.45 9.36
N GLN A 118 11.55 -1.70 9.02
CA GLN A 118 10.16 -2.12 8.78
C GLN A 118 9.24 -1.90 9.99
N HIS A 119 9.75 -2.10 11.21
CA HIS A 119 8.99 -1.91 12.46
C HIS A 119 8.70 -0.43 12.80
N GLU A 120 9.36 0.53 12.13
CA GLU A 120 9.10 1.97 12.26
C GLU A 120 8.12 2.51 11.20
N VAL A 121 7.74 1.68 10.23
CA VAL A 121 6.89 2.08 9.10
C VAL A 121 5.43 2.23 9.54
N ILE A 122 4.81 3.30 9.05
CA ILE A 122 3.38 3.57 9.04
C ILE A 122 3.00 3.80 7.57
N ALA A 123 2.42 2.78 6.96
CA ALA A 123 2.13 2.74 5.54
C ALA A 123 0.75 3.34 5.20
N TYR A 124 0.61 3.81 3.97
CA TYR A 124 -0.63 4.38 3.46
C TYR A 124 -0.85 3.94 2.00
N SER A 125 -1.87 3.11 1.76
CA SER A 125 -2.21 2.60 0.43
C SER A 125 -3.12 3.55 -0.31
N LEU A 126 -2.76 3.88 -1.56
CA LEU A 126 -3.48 4.86 -2.37
C LEU A 126 -3.46 4.53 -3.87
N HIS A 127 -4.44 5.11 -4.56
CA HIS A 127 -4.48 5.19 -6.01
C HIS A 127 -4.10 6.61 -6.45
N VAL A 128 -3.04 6.80 -7.25
CA VAL A 128 -2.52 8.13 -7.63
C VAL A 128 -3.62 9.07 -8.14
N LYS A 129 -4.41 8.61 -9.12
CA LYS A 129 -5.55 9.39 -9.64
C LYS A 129 -6.64 9.61 -8.59
N GLY A 130 -7.23 8.53 -8.07
CA GLY A 130 -8.31 8.58 -7.09
C GLY A 130 -8.05 9.43 -5.86
N PHE A 131 -6.79 9.45 -5.40
CA PHE A 131 -6.41 10.16 -4.19
C PHE A 131 -6.64 11.66 -4.30
N THR A 132 -6.48 12.27 -5.48
CA THR A 132 -6.60 13.74 -5.61
C THR A 132 -7.59 14.20 -6.68
N ARG A 133 -8.26 13.27 -7.39
CA ARG A 133 -9.16 13.60 -8.50
C ARG A 133 -10.37 14.44 -8.09
N GLN A 134 -10.93 14.21 -6.90
CA GLN A 134 -12.08 14.95 -6.42
C GLN A 134 -11.75 16.44 -6.22
N SER A 135 -12.65 17.35 -6.59
CA SER A 135 -12.44 18.80 -6.47
C SER A 135 -12.09 19.28 -5.06
N ALA A 136 -12.67 18.67 -4.02
CA ALA A 136 -12.42 19.01 -2.62
C ALA A 136 -11.03 18.56 -2.12
N SER A 137 -10.24 17.83 -2.93
CA SER A 137 -8.84 17.55 -2.61
C SER A 137 -8.02 18.84 -2.46
N GLY A 138 -8.42 19.91 -3.16
CA GLY A 138 -7.79 21.23 -3.07
C GLY A 138 -6.49 21.38 -3.86
N VAL A 139 -6.07 20.35 -4.60
CA VAL A 139 -4.84 20.39 -5.41
C VAL A 139 -5.09 21.02 -6.78
N ARG A 140 -4.04 21.59 -7.38
CA ARG A 140 -4.07 22.16 -8.73
C ARG A 140 -4.13 21.07 -9.79
N HIS A 141 -3.25 20.07 -9.70
CA HIS A 141 -3.11 19.01 -10.71
C HIS A 141 -3.82 17.73 -10.27
N LYS A 142 -5.15 17.72 -10.40
CA LYS A 142 -6.01 16.66 -9.83
C LYS A 142 -5.83 15.30 -10.50
N GLY A 143 -5.50 14.31 -9.70
CA GLY A 143 -5.38 12.92 -10.09
C GLY A 143 -4.09 12.62 -10.87
N THR A 144 -3.02 13.34 -10.54
CA THR A 144 -1.70 13.19 -11.16
C THR A 144 -0.61 13.05 -10.10
N PHE A 145 0.61 12.70 -10.52
CA PHE A 145 1.81 12.68 -9.67
C PHE A 145 2.06 14.05 -9.03
N ALA A 146 1.99 15.14 -9.80
CA ALA A 146 2.08 16.50 -9.27
C ALA A 146 0.99 16.81 -8.21
N GLY A 147 -0.25 16.33 -8.42
CA GLY A 147 -1.30 16.45 -7.41
C GLY A 147 -1.01 15.70 -6.12
N LEU A 148 -0.35 14.54 -6.21
CA LEU A 148 0.10 13.78 -5.04
C LEU A 148 1.21 14.52 -4.29
N VAL A 149 2.13 15.17 -5.00
CA VAL A 149 3.17 16.03 -4.39
C VAL A 149 2.52 17.13 -3.53
N GLU A 150 1.46 17.78 -4.01
CA GLU A 150 0.71 18.78 -3.24
C GLU A 150 0.09 18.22 -1.94
N LYS A 151 -0.07 16.89 -1.82
CA LYS A 151 -0.59 16.19 -0.63
C LYS A 151 0.47 15.62 0.30
N ILE A 152 1.76 15.66 -0.06
CA ILE A 152 2.84 15.20 0.82
C ILE A 152 2.80 15.87 2.21
N PRO A 153 2.57 17.19 2.35
CA PRO A 153 2.46 17.81 3.68
C PRO A 153 1.30 17.27 4.53
N TYR A 154 0.20 16.86 3.88
CA TYR A 154 -0.92 16.22 4.57
C TYR A 154 -0.52 14.83 5.09
N LEU A 155 0.12 14.01 4.26
CA LEU A 155 0.58 12.67 4.63
C LEU A 155 1.62 12.72 5.77
N ALA A 156 2.61 13.60 5.64
CA ALA A 156 3.61 13.83 6.68
C ALA A 156 2.96 14.34 7.98
N GLY A 157 2.00 15.26 7.89
CA GLY A 157 1.24 15.76 9.04
C GLY A 157 0.31 14.73 9.68
N LEU A 158 -0.07 13.68 8.95
CA LEU A 158 -0.78 12.52 9.49
C LEU A 158 0.18 11.58 10.25
N GLY A 159 1.48 11.61 9.92
CA GLY A 159 2.52 10.78 10.50
C GLY A 159 2.93 9.58 9.63
N ILE A 160 2.46 9.53 8.39
CA ILE A 160 2.80 8.52 7.38
C ILE A 160 4.25 8.70 6.93
N ASN A 161 4.99 7.59 6.80
CA ASN A 161 6.37 7.57 6.32
C ASN A 161 6.59 6.54 5.19
N GLN A 162 5.54 5.91 4.67
CA GLN A 162 5.60 5.07 3.48
C GLN A 162 4.25 5.13 2.74
N ILE A 163 4.26 5.29 1.42
CA ILE A 163 3.07 5.18 0.56
C ILE A 163 3.14 3.94 -0.31
N HIS A 164 2.01 3.25 -0.46
CA HIS A 164 1.85 2.14 -1.41
C HIS A 164 0.99 2.64 -2.57
N CYS A 165 1.61 2.83 -3.73
CA CYS A 165 0.91 3.23 -4.93
C CYS A 165 0.41 2.00 -5.68
N MET A 166 -0.90 1.94 -5.93
CA MET A 166 -1.49 1.07 -6.95
C MET A 166 -0.81 1.27 -8.32
N PRO A 167 -0.95 0.34 -9.28
CA PRO A 167 -0.24 0.36 -10.57
C PRO A 167 -0.05 1.75 -11.19
N VAL A 168 1.22 2.14 -11.34
CA VAL A 168 1.63 3.43 -11.94
C VAL A 168 2.30 3.26 -13.30
N TYR A 169 2.39 2.03 -13.81
CA TYR A 169 2.88 1.78 -15.17
C TYR A 169 1.80 2.05 -16.22
N GLU A 170 2.18 2.11 -17.49
CA GLU A 170 1.26 2.38 -18.59
C GLU A 170 0.43 1.13 -18.91
N PHE A 171 -0.89 1.31 -18.96
CA PHE A 171 -1.86 0.26 -19.23
C PHE A 171 -3.04 0.84 -20.01
N ASP A 172 -3.78 -0.03 -20.70
CA ASP A 172 -4.98 0.40 -21.39
C ASP A 172 -6.11 0.73 -20.41
N ASN A 173 -6.70 1.92 -20.55
CA ASN A 173 -7.88 2.29 -19.78
C ASN A 173 -9.11 1.49 -20.21
N GLY A 174 -9.09 0.80 -21.37
CA GLY A 174 -10.11 -0.15 -21.75
C GLY A 174 -10.04 -1.42 -20.90
N GLY A 175 -11.12 -1.72 -20.17
CA GLY A 175 -11.24 -2.92 -19.34
C GLY A 175 -12.44 -3.79 -19.73
N LYS A 176 -12.61 -4.92 -19.02
CA LYS A 176 -13.73 -5.87 -19.19
C LYS A 176 -15.10 -5.16 -19.25
N ASN A 177 -15.28 -4.11 -18.44
CA ASN A 177 -16.50 -3.31 -18.37
C ASN A 177 -16.30 -1.87 -18.87
N GLY A 178 -15.42 -1.68 -19.85
CA GLY A 178 -15.19 -0.40 -20.53
C GLY A 178 -14.19 0.53 -19.85
N VAL A 179 -13.87 0.32 -18.56
CA VAL A 179 -12.85 1.09 -17.84
C VAL A 179 -11.99 0.16 -16.97
N ASN A 180 -10.67 0.26 -17.09
CA ASN A 180 -9.69 -0.23 -16.12
C ASN A 180 -9.21 0.96 -15.28
N TYR A 181 -9.77 1.12 -14.09
CA TYR A 181 -9.39 2.22 -13.20
C TYR A 181 -8.15 1.86 -12.40
N TRP A 182 -8.09 0.66 -11.82
CA TRP A 182 -6.98 0.23 -10.97
C TRP A 182 -5.66 -0.02 -11.69
N GLY A 183 -5.70 -0.39 -12.97
CA GLY A 183 -4.50 -0.64 -13.77
C GLY A 183 -3.93 -2.05 -13.70
N TYR A 184 -4.62 -3.00 -13.07
CA TYR A 184 -4.23 -4.41 -13.09
C TYR A 184 -4.43 -5.02 -14.50
N GLY A 185 -3.53 -5.93 -14.88
CA GLY A 185 -3.52 -6.61 -16.17
C GLY A 185 -2.36 -6.19 -17.07
N PRO A 186 -2.44 -6.53 -18.37
CA PRO A 186 -1.35 -6.27 -19.31
C PRO A 186 -0.99 -4.79 -19.41
N GLY A 187 0.30 -4.50 -19.49
CA GLY A 187 0.80 -3.15 -19.57
C GLY A 187 2.25 -3.07 -20.03
N TYR A 188 2.73 -1.84 -20.15
CA TYR A 188 4.12 -1.51 -20.46
C TYR A 188 4.81 -1.12 -19.16
N PHE A 189 5.30 -2.14 -18.45
CA PHE A 189 5.71 -2.03 -17.05
C PHE A 189 6.82 -1.01 -16.79
N PHE A 190 7.68 -0.70 -17.77
CA PHE A 190 8.78 0.28 -17.66
C PHE A 190 8.33 1.74 -17.82
N ALA A 191 7.16 1.97 -18.43
CA ALA A 191 6.67 3.30 -18.72
C ALA A 191 5.70 3.76 -17.62
N PRO A 192 5.89 4.91 -16.98
CA PRO A 192 4.89 5.47 -16.08
C PRO A 192 3.61 5.83 -16.83
N LYS A 193 2.47 5.72 -16.15
CA LYS A 193 1.14 5.99 -16.71
C LYS A 193 1.04 7.44 -17.16
N SER A 194 0.96 7.66 -18.47
CA SER A 194 0.85 8.99 -19.09
C SER A 194 -0.33 9.80 -18.53
N SER A 195 -1.48 9.16 -18.30
CA SER A 195 -2.67 9.82 -17.75
C SER A 195 -2.58 10.20 -16.28
N TYR A 196 -1.50 9.81 -15.58
CA TYR A 196 -1.18 10.29 -14.23
C TYR A 196 -0.17 11.43 -14.24
N ALA A 197 0.31 11.88 -15.39
CA ALA A 197 1.08 13.13 -15.50
C ALA A 197 0.15 14.34 -15.63
N ALA A 198 0.56 15.47 -15.06
CA ALA A 198 -0.08 16.76 -15.27
C ALA A 198 0.31 17.41 -16.61
N GLY A 199 1.52 17.13 -17.10
CA GLY A 199 2.08 17.60 -18.36
C GLY A 199 2.42 16.45 -19.31
N GLU A 200 3.39 16.68 -20.18
CA GLU A 200 3.80 15.73 -21.24
C GLU A 200 4.93 14.78 -20.83
N HIS A 201 5.48 14.91 -19.62
CA HIS A 201 6.69 14.20 -19.18
C HIS A 201 6.42 13.30 -17.96
N PRO A 202 5.73 12.16 -18.14
CA PRO A 202 5.35 11.27 -17.05
C PRO A 202 6.55 10.69 -16.29
N VAL A 203 7.67 10.45 -16.98
CA VAL A 203 8.93 9.98 -16.36
C VAL A 203 9.45 10.99 -15.33
N THR A 204 9.58 12.25 -15.74
CA THR A 204 10.09 13.33 -14.88
C THR A 204 9.14 13.60 -13.71
N GLU A 205 7.82 13.61 -13.94
CA GLU A 205 6.85 13.80 -12.86
C GLU A 205 6.85 12.68 -11.82
N LEU A 206 7.04 11.42 -12.23
CA LEU A 206 7.17 10.31 -11.27
C LEU A 206 8.45 10.45 -10.42
N LYS A 207 9.57 10.84 -11.05
CA LYS A 207 10.83 11.11 -10.31
C LYS A 207 10.68 12.27 -9.34
N ASP A 208 10.05 13.36 -9.77
CA ASP A 208 9.75 14.51 -8.92
C ASP A 208 8.88 14.13 -7.71
N MET A 209 7.89 13.26 -7.93
CA MET A 209 7.05 12.75 -6.85
C MET A 209 7.86 11.95 -5.83
N ILE A 210 8.70 11.02 -6.30
CA ILE A 210 9.53 10.17 -5.42
C ILE A 210 10.54 11.03 -4.64
N LYS A 211 11.27 11.92 -5.32
CA LYS A 211 12.21 12.85 -4.70
C LYS A 211 11.53 13.75 -3.65
N ALA A 212 10.32 14.23 -3.94
CA ALA A 212 9.55 15.03 -2.98
C ALA A 212 9.10 14.20 -1.77
N CYS A 213 8.71 12.94 -1.95
CA CYS A 213 8.40 12.00 -0.87
C CYS A 213 9.63 11.76 0.01
N HIS A 214 10.79 11.46 -0.57
CA HIS A 214 12.03 11.24 0.17
C HIS A 214 12.45 12.47 0.98
N LYS A 215 12.34 13.67 0.39
CA LYS A 215 12.61 14.93 1.10
C LYS A 215 11.71 15.13 2.32
N ALA A 216 10.51 14.56 2.31
CA ALA A 216 9.58 14.57 3.43
C ALA A 216 9.73 13.36 4.38
N GLY A 217 10.70 12.47 4.14
CA GLY A 217 10.90 11.24 4.92
C GLY A 217 9.84 10.17 4.66
N ILE A 218 9.28 10.13 3.44
CA ILE A 218 8.26 9.17 3.02
C ILE A 218 8.85 8.24 1.96
N GLU A 219 8.85 6.94 2.23
CA GLU A 219 9.20 5.90 1.26
C GLU A 219 8.09 5.72 0.21
N VAL A 220 8.46 5.34 -1.01
CA VAL A 220 7.54 5.02 -2.10
C VAL A 220 7.65 3.55 -2.47
N ILE A 221 6.55 2.82 -2.27
CA ILE A 221 6.37 1.44 -2.71
C ILE A 221 5.44 1.42 -3.92
N LEU A 222 5.86 0.74 -4.99
CA LEU A 222 5.03 0.58 -6.19
C LEU A 222 4.46 -0.83 -6.28
N GLU A 223 3.16 -0.94 -6.49
CA GLU A 223 2.56 -2.22 -6.82
C GLU A 223 2.88 -2.59 -8.27
N MET A 224 3.52 -3.75 -8.44
CA MET A 224 3.93 -4.34 -9.71
C MET A 224 3.27 -5.73 -9.83
N PRO A 225 1.96 -5.78 -10.11
CA PRO A 225 1.20 -7.02 -10.21
C PRO A 225 1.41 -7.63 -11.59
N PHE A 226 2.66 -8.01 -11.89
CA PHE A 226 2.99 -8.70 -13.12
C PHE A 226 2.06 -9.90 -13.32
N ASP A 227 1.69 -10.14 -14.57
CA ASP A 227 0.86 -11.26 -14.96
C ASP A 227 1.62 -12.21 -15.90
N ALA A 228 0.93 -13.25 -16.37
CA ALA A 228 1.52 -14.29 -17.20
C ALA A 228 2.01 -13.79 -18.58
N SER A 229 1.66 -12.57 -19.00
CA SER A 229 2.17 -11.96 -20.24
C SER A 229 3.60 -11.45 -20.11
N ALA A 230 4.09 -11.18 -18.90
CA ALA A 230 5.46 -10.74 -18.67
C ALA A 230 6.39 -11.93 -18.41
N GLY A 231 7.51 -11.99 -19.14
CA GLY A 231 8.55 -12.99 -18.88
C GLY A 231 9.37 -12.66 -17.64
N ARG A 232 9.94 -13.68 -16.97
CA ARG A 232 10.75 -13.50 -15.75
C ARG A 232 11.89 -12.48 -15.92
N GLN A 233 12.58 -12.51 -17.06
CA GLN A 233 13.65 -11.54 -17.36
C GLN A 233 13.12 -10.11 -17.38
N LEU A 234 12.00 -9.86 -18.08
CA LEU A 234 11.37 -8.55 -18.18
C LEU A 234 10.99 -8.02 -16.81
N MET A 235 10.36 -8.86 -16.01
CA MET A 235 9.93 -8.51 -14.66
C MET A 235 11.13 -8.16 -13.75
N GLU A 236 12.18 -8.99 -13.71
CA GLU A 236 13.38 -8.73 -12.90
C GLU A 236 14.13 -7.46 -13.36
N GLU A 237 14.26 -7.26 -14.67
CA GLU A 237 14.87 -6.05 -15.25
C GLU A 237 14.02 -4.80 -14.94
N CYS A 238 12.69 -4.93 -14.93
CA CYS A 238 11.78 -3.85 -14.57
C CYS A 238 11.98 -3.43 -13.10
N LEU A 239 12.05 -4.38 -12.17
CA LEU A 239 12.28 -4.06 -10.75
C LEU A 239 13.64 -3.37 -10.53
N ARG A 240 14.71 -3.89 -11.16
CA ARG A 240 16.04 -3.25 -11.13
C ARG A 240 15.99 -1.85 -11.73
N TYR A 241 15.29 -1.67 -12.84
CA TYR A 241 15.13 -0.39 -13.51
C TYR A 241 14.44 0.63 -12.60
N TYR A 242 13.31 0.30 -11.99
CA TYR A 242 12.64 1.23 -11.05
C TYR A 242 13.49 1.57 -9.83
N ARG A 243 14.24 0.60 -9.31
CA ARG A 243 15.17 0.86 -8.20
C ARG A 243 16.28 1.84 -8.60
N MET A 244 16.89 1.64 -9.77
CA MET A 244 18.04 2.42 -10.22
C MET A 244 17.67 3.78 -10.82
N GLU A 245 16.60 3.82 -11.61
CA GLU A 245 16.22 4.99 -12.40
C GLU A 245 15.31 5.95 -11.65
N TYR A 246 14.46 5.42 -10.75
CA TYR A 246 13.43 6.19 -10.04
C TYR A 246 13.65 6.24 -8.52
N HIS A 247 14.67 5.55 -7.99
CA HIS A 247 14.96 5.45 -6.56
C HIS A 247 13.80 4.85 -5.72
N VAL A 248 12.98 3.98 -6.30
CA VAL A 248 11.87 3.33 -5.58
C VAL A 248 12.37 2.53 -4.37
N ASP A 249 11.70 2.63 -3.22
CA ASP A 249 12.09 1.97 -1.97
C ASP A 249 11.68 0.50 -1.91
N GLY A 250 10.62 0.13 -2.65
CA GLY A 250 10.12 -1.23 -2.66
C GLY A 250 8.99 -1.49 -3.63
N PHE A 251 8.60 -2.76 -3.67
CA PHE A 251 7.57 -3.26 -4.57
C PHE A 251 6.58 -4.15 -3.84
N ILE A 252 5.30 -4.07 -4.21
CA ILE A 252 4.32 -5.11 -3.90
C ILE A 252 4.21 -6.00 -5.14
N VAL A 253 4.54 -7.28 -5.00
CA VAL A 253 4.58 -8.25 -6.11
C VAL A 253 3.60 -9.39 -5.90
N ASN A 254 3.23 -10.06 -6.99
CA ASN A 254 2.40 -11.25 -6.92
C ASN A 254 3.26 -12.48 -6.54
N PRO A 255 2.99 -13.13 -5.39
CA PRO A 255 3.80 -14.26 -4.92
C PRO A 255 3.73 -15.50 -5.82
N VAL A 256 2.77 -15.55 -6.75
CA VAL A 256 2.66 -16.64 -7.75
C VAL A 256 3.82 -16.58 -8.76
N PHE A 257 4.27 -15.37 -9.12
CA PHE A 257 5.35 -15.19 -10.09
C PHE A 257 6.71 -14.98 -9.42
N PHE A 258 6.72 -14.50 -8.18
CA PHE A 258 7.93 -14.17 -7.44
C PHE A 258 7.93 -14.70 -6.01
N SER A 259 9.04 -15.28 -5.59
CA SER A 259 9.35 -15.35 -4.16
C SER A 259 10.02 -14.05 -3.74
N ALA A 260 9.48 -13.40 -2.70
CA ALA A 260 10.09 -12.21 -2.11
C ALA A 260 11.54 -12.49 -1.65
N GLU A 261 11.79 -13.70 -1.13
CA GLU A 261 13.12 -14.15 -0.73
C GLU A 261 14.09 -14.35 -1.91
N GLU A 262 13.58 -14.71 -3.09
CA GLU A 262 14.41 -14.82 -4.30
C GLU A 262 14.81 -13.45 -4.82
N ILE A 263 13.87 -12.49 -4.88
CA ILE A 263 14.17 -11.12 -5.30
C ILE A 263 15.18 -10.48 -4.34
N ALA A 264 15.04 -10.71 -3.03
CA ALA A 264 15.95 -10.17 -2.02
C ALA A 264 17.41 -10.67 -2.15
N LYS A 265 17.67 -11.75 -2.92
CA LYS A 265 19.03 -12.24 -3.21
C LYS A 265 19.68 -11.52 -4.39
N ASP A 266 18.92 -10.76 -5.17
CA ASP A 266 19.45 -9.94 -6.24
C ASP A 266 20.34 -8.83 -5.66
N PRO A 267 21.61 -8.67 -6.09
CA PRO A 267 22.52 -7.67 -5.50
C PRO A 267 22.07 -6.22 -5.62
N ILE A 268 21.26 -5.88 -6.62
CA ILE A 268 20.69 -4.54 -6.81
C ILE A 268 19.47 -4.36 -5.90
N LEU A 269 18.66 -5.41 -5.74
CA LEU A 269 17.40 -5.37 -5.00
C LEU A 269 17.52 -5.84 -3.54
N SER A 270 18.69 -6.25 -3.07
CA SER A 270 18.89 -6.82 -1.71
C SER A 270 18.56 -5.87 -0.56
N ARG A 271 18.41 -4.58 -0.86
CA ARG A 271 18.02 -3.52 0.07
C ARG A 271 16.68 -2.89 -0.30
N THR A 272 15.93 -3.53 -1.18
CA THR A 272 14.62 -3.06 -1.64
C THR A 272 13.55 -3.84 -0.92
N LYS A 273 12.52 -3.17 -0.40
CA LYS A 273 11.42 -3.86 0.30
C LYS A 273 10.60 -4.63 -0.72
N ILE A 274 10.47 -5.94 -0.54
CA ILE A 274 9.61 -6.78 -1.38
C ILE A 274 8.44 -7.25 -0.51
N LEU A 275 7.28 -6.70 -0.80
CA LEU A 275 6.05 -6.91 -0.05
C LEU A 275 5.07 -7.78 -0.84
N ILE A 276 4.16 -8.45 -0.12
CA ILE A 276 3.08 -9.23 -0.71
C ILE A 276 1.75 -8.89 -0.03
N HIS A 277 0.65 -9.00 -0.78
CA HIS A 277 -0.69 -8.90 -0.21
C HIS A 277 -1.02 -10.17 0.57
N SER A 278 -1.30 -10.04 1.87
CA SER A 278 -1.94 -11.09 2.68
C SER A 278 -3.22 -10.54 3.31
N ASN A 279 -4.33 -11.25 3.15
CA ASN A 279 -5.63 -10.90 3.72
C ASN A 279 -5.83 -11.49 5.12
N ASP A 280 -4.86 -12.24 5.67
CA ASP A 280 -5.07 -13.03 6.88
C ASP A 280 -5.31 -12.16 8.10
N TYR A 281 -4.44 -11.17 8.34
CA TYR A 281 -4.62 -10.18 9.41
C TYR A 281 -5.99 -9.47 9.29
N GLN A 282 -6.32 -8.99 8.09
CA GLN A 282 -7.60 -8.33 7.82
C GLN A 282 -8.78 -9.23 8.21
N ASN A 283 -8.79 -10.47 7.71
CA ASN A 283 -9.91 -11.38 7.89
C ASN A 283 -10.10 -11.72 9.37
N ILE A 284 -9.01 -12.00 10.08
CA ILE A 284 -9.04 -12.36 11.51
C ILE A 284 -9.47 -11.17 12.36
N MET A 285 -8.87 -10.00 12.16
CA MET A 285 -9.20 -8.82 12.95
C MET A 285 -10.61 -8.31 12.70
N ARG A 286 -11.12 -8.38 11.45
CA ARG A 286 -12.52 -8.01 11.15
C ARG A 286 -13.53 -8.95 11.79
N ARG A 287 -13.28 -10.26 11.76
CA ARG A 287 -14.14 -11.26 12.43
C ARG A 287 -14.14 -11.06 13.95
N PHE A 288 -12.98 -10.82 14.55
CA PHE A 288 -12.88 -10.51 15.97
C PHE A 288 -13.62 -9.21 16.32
N LEU A 289 -13.42 -8.13 15.56
CA LEU A 289 -14.13 -6.86 15.70
C LEU A 289 -15.65 -7.03 15.66
N LYS A 290 -16.15 -7.81 14.69
CA LYS A 290 -17.57 -8.17 14.55
C LYS A 290 -18.08 -9.01 15.73
N GLY A 291 -17.20 -9.74 16.41
CA GLY A 291 -17.52 -10.61 17.55
C GLY A 291 -17.88 -12.03 17.12
N ASP A 292 -17.24 -12.53 16.06
CA ASP A 292 -17.32 -13.93 15.66
C ASP A 292 -16.65 -14.83 16.71
N GLU A 293 -17.13 -16.07 16.81
CA GLU A 293 -16.63 -17.08 17.75
C GLU A 293 -15.32 -17.70 17.27
N GLY A 294 -14.51 -18.18 18.22
CA GLY A 294 -13.28 -18.92 17.96
C GLY A 294 -12.09 -18.07 17.49
N MET A 295 -12.15 -16.74 17.62
CA MET A 295 -11.12 -15.84 17.06
C MET A 295 -9.93 -15.58 17.99
N VAL A 296 -10.01 -15.91 19.29
CA VAL A 296 -9.00 -15.52 20.28
C VAL A 296 -7.59 -16.02 19.91
N ASN A 297 -7.44 -17.29 19.55
CA ASN A 297 -6.13 -17.86 19.21
C ASN A 297 -5.51 -17.21 17.96
N ASP A 298 -6.33 -16.97 16.93
CA ASP A 298 -5.89 -16.35 15.69
C ASP A 298 -5.48 -14.89 15.92
N VAL A 299 -6.23 -14.16 16.78
CA VAL A 299 -5.87 -12.80 17.19
C VAL A 299 -4.56 -12.81 17.98
N MET A 300 -4.37 -13.73 18.92
CA MET A 300 -3.11 -13.85 19.68
C MET A 300 -1.90 -14.05 18.76
N TYR A 301 -2.05 -14.83 17.68
CA TYR A 301 -1.01 -14.97 16.67
C TYR A 301 -0.73 -13.63 15.98
N TRP A 302 -1.75 -12.98 15.43
CA TRP A 302 -1.58 -11.78 14.59
C TRP A 302 -1.25 -10.49 15.35
N VAL A 303 -1.53 -10.39 16.66
CA VAL A 303 -1.06 -9.25 17.46
C VAL A 303 0.45 -9.28 17.72
N ASN A 304 1.12 -10.42 17.52
CA ASN A 304 2.56 -10.60 17.69
C ASN A 304 3.30 -10.87 16.37
N HIS A 305 2.66 -11.59 15.45
CA HIS A 305 3.23 -11.98 14.18
C HIS A 305 3.54 -10.77 13.30
N HIS A 306 4.76 -10.74 12.78
CA HIS A 306 5.19 -9.81 11.74
C HIS A 306 6.37 -10.40 10.98
N THR A 307 6.57 -9.90 9.76
CA THR A 307 7.69 -10.27 8.88
C THR A 307 8.14 -9.04 8.09
N GLU A 308 9.23 -9.15 7.34
CA GLU A 308 9.71 -8.08 6.46
C GLU A 308 8.87 -7.92 5.17
N HIS A 309 8.01 -8.90 4.86
CA HIS A 309 7.29 -8.98 3.58
C HIS A 309 5.78 -8.69 3.68
N ILE A 310 5.23 -8.70 4.89
CA ILE A 310 3.79 -8.53 5.13
C ILE A 310 3.57 -7.27 5.95
N TYR A 311 2.51 -6.55 5.61
CA TYR A 311 2.00 -5.41 6.36
C TYR A 311 0.56 -5.67 6.78
N ASN A 312 0.18 -5.12 7.93
CA ASN A 312 -1.13 -5.31 8.55
C ASN A 312 -2.07 -4.21 8.09
N TYR A 313 -3.30 -4.57 7.73
CA TYR A 313 -4.35 -3.61 7.40
C TYR A 313 -5.72 -4.17 7.79
N ILE A 314 -6.63 -3.27 8.18
CA ILE A 314 -8.05 -3.62 8.32
C ILE A 314 -8.76 -3.51 6.98
N THR A 315 -8.30 -2.65 6.08
CA THR A 315 -8.94 -2.32 4.81
C THR A 315 -7.88 -2.10 3.73
N ASN A 316 -8.21 -2.47 2.51
CA ASN A 316 -7.39 -2.25 1.32
C ASN A 316 -8.31 -1.93 0.11
N GLN A 317 -7.72 -1.76 -1.06
CA GLN A 317 -8.46 -1.46 -2.30
C GLN A 317 -9.46 -2.56 -2.70
N ASN A 318 -9.21 -3.82 -2.32
CA ASN A 318 -10.02 -4.98 -2.66
C ASN A 318 -10.90 -5.40 -1.48
N GLY A 319 -12.01 -4.68 -1.30
CA GLY A 319 -12.97 -4.90 -0.24
C GLY A 319 -13.65 -3.58 0.16
N PHE A 320 -14.32 -3.57 1.31
CA PHE A 320 -14.88 -2.35 1.87
C PHE A 320 -13.82 -1.40 2.42
N THR A 321 -14.10 -0.10 2.31
CA THR A 321 -13.48 0.96 3.11
C THR A 321 -13.83 0.81 4.59
N LEU A 322 -13.16 1.54 5.49
CA LEU A 322 -13.40 1.43 6.94
C LEU A 322 -14.83 1.85 7.30
N ASN A 323 -15.36 2.88 6.66
CA ASN A 323 -16.74 3.30 6.86
C ASN A 323 -17.73 2.27 6.33
N ASP A 324 -17.43 1.65 5.19
CA ASP A 324 -18.34 0.70 4.55
C ASP A 324 -18.34 -0.65 5.27
N LEU A 325 -17.20 -1.05 5.86
CA LEU A 325 -17.06 -2.20 6.75
C LEU A 325 -18.05 -2.18 7.93
N VAL A 326 -18.38 -0.99 8.44
CA VAL A 326 -19.34 -0.80 9.54
C VAL A 326 -20.72 -0.32 9.06
N SER A 327 -20.94 -0.21 7.75
CA SER A 327 -22.17 0.34 7.18
C SER A 327 -22.92 -0.62 6.25
N TYR A 328 -22.30 -1.70 5.77
CA TYR A 328 -22.89 -2.64 4.83
C TYR A 328 -22.65 -4.09 5.24
N ASP A 329 -23.69 -4.93 5.17
CA ASP A 329 -23.58 -6.38 5.35
C ASP A 329 -23.34 -7.11 4.02
N ARG A 330 -23.65 -6.48 2.89
CA ARG A 330 -23.54 -7.05 1.54
C ARG A 330 -22.87 -6.08 0.60
N LYS A 331 -22.20 -6.61 -0.41
CA LYS A 331 -21.61 -5.80 -1.49
C LYS A 331 -22.71 -5.26 -2.42
N HIS A 332 -22.49 -4.05 -2.93
CA HIS A 332 -23.35 -3.30 -3.86
C HIS A 332 -22.50 -2.91 -5.07
N ASN A 333 -22.06 -3.93 -5.85
CA ASN A 333 -21.20 -3.77 -7.02
C ASN A 333 -22.02 -3.64 -8.33
N GLU A 334 -23.32 -3.36 -8.26
CA GLU A 334 -24.19 -3.31 -9.44
C GLU A 334 -23.69 -2.33 -10.51
N GLU A 335 -23.09 -1.21 -10.08
CA GLU A 335 -22.49 -0.20 -10.97
C GLU A 335 -21.30 -0.73 -11.79
N ASN A 336 -20.72 -1.89 -11.41
CA ASN A 336 -19.62 -2.52 -12.15
C ASN A 336 -20.10 -3.24 -13.42
N GLY A 337 -21.40 -3.57 -13.53
CA GLY A 337 -21.96 -4.22 -14.73
C GLY A 337 -21.83 -5.75 -14.75
N GLU A 338 -21.41 -6.40 -13.65
CA GLU A 338 -21.25 -7.86 -13.54
C GLU A 338 -22.33 -8.51 -12.66
N ASN A 339 -23.53 -7.93 -12.62
CA ASN A 339 -24.67 -8.43 -11.82
C ASN A 339 -24.30 -8.69 -10.34
N ASN A 340 -23.42 -7.87 -9.76
CA ASN A 340 -22.93 -8.00 -8.38
C ASN A 340 -22.22 -9.35 -8.10
N GLN A 341 -21.63 -9.98 -9.13
CA GLN A 341 -20.88 -11.24 -9.03
C GLN A 341 -19.36 -11.05 -8.89
N ASP A 342 -18.88 -9.81 -9.02
CA ASP A 342 -17.49 -9.45 -8.85
C ASP A 342 -17.18 -9.03 -7.41
N GLY A 343 -15.89 -9.02 -7.04
CA GLY A 343 -15.41 -8.64 -5.72
C GLY A 343 -15.51 -9.75 -4.65
N PRO A 344 -14.92 -9.53 -3.46
CA PRO A 344 -14.99 -10.50 -2.37
C PRO A 344 -16.42 -10.73 -1.88
N GLU A 345 -16.86 -11.98 -1.78
CA GLU A 345 -18.18 -12.32 -1.24
C GLU A 345 -18.26 -12.03 0.27
N TYR A 346 -17.21 -12.45 1.00
CA TYR A 346 -17.14 -12.31 2.45
C TYR A 346 -16.25 -11.13 2.83
N ASN A 347 -16.86 -10.07 3.36
CA ASN A 347 -16.14 -8.88 3.82
C ASN A 347 -15.90 -8.87 5.34
N TYR A 348 -16.52 -9.81 6.07
CA TYR A 348 -16.55 -9.87 7.54
C TYR A 348 -17.00 -8.55 8.17
N SER A 349 -17.97 -7.91 7.52
CA SER A 349 -18.52 -6.60 7.87
C SER A 349 -19.75 -6.71 8.77
N TRP A 350 -20.17 -5.58 9.32
CA TRP A 350 -21.42 -5.44 10.06
C TRP A 350 -21.99 -4.04 9.92
N ASN A 351 -23.20 -3.90 9.37
CA ASN A 351 -23.83 -2.61 9.12
C ASN A 351 -24.29 -1.83 10.38
N CYS A 352 -24.06 -2.39 11.56
CA CYS A 352 -24.41 -1.82 12.87
C CYS A 352 -25.92 -1.54 13.04
N GLY A 353 -26.78 -2.28 12.34
CA GLY A 353 -28.25 -2.23 12.48
C GLY A 353 -28.99 -1.40 11.42
N ALA A 354 -28.30 -0.90 10.40
CA ALA A 354 -28.93 -0.31 9.22
C ALA A 354 -28.02 -0.45 8.00
N GLU A 355 -28.52 -0.94 6.86
CA GLU A 355 -27.73 -1.01 5.63
C GLU A 355 -27.52 0.41 5.03
N GLY A 356 -26.28 0.76 4.75
CA GLY A 356 -25.89 2.02 4.13
C GLY A 356 -26.04 3.27 5.02
N PRO A 357 -26.28 4.46 4.42
CA PRO A 357 -26.37 5.72 5.17
C PRO A 357 -27.50 5.72 6.21
N SER A 358 -27.22 6.20 7.42
CA SER A 358 -28.19 6.26 8.52
C SER A 358 -28.15 7.59 9.26
N ARG A 359 -29.30 8.00 9.79
CA ARG A 359 -29.44 9.16 10.70
C ARG A 359 -29.75 8.74 12.14
N LYS A 360 -29.89 7.42 12.41
CA LYS A 360 -30.19 6.90 13.74
C LYS A 360 -28.95 7.06 14.65
N LYS A 361 -29.09 7.83 15.73
CA LYS A 361 -27.97 8.12 16.66
C LYS A 361 -27.30 6.86 17.21
N ALA A 362 -28.09 5.84 17.58
CA ALA A 362 -27.56 4.58 18.09
C ALA A 362 -26.67 3.86 17.05
N VAL A 363 -27.11 3.81 15.79
CA VAL A 363 -26.32 3.22 14.69
C VAL A 363 -25.04 4.02 14.47
N MET A 364 -25.15 5.35 14.36
CA MET A 364 -23.97 6.21 14.12
C MET A 364 -22.96 6.17 15.27
N GLY A 365 -23.44 6.09 16.52
CA GLY A 365 -22.60 5.93 17.71
C GLY A 365 -21.86 4.59 17.70
N LEU A 366 -22.55 3.51 17.38
CA LEU A 366 -21.93 2.19 17.24
C LEU A 366 -20.93 2.12 16.09
N ARG A 367 -21.23 2.71 14.93
CA ARG A 367 -20.27 2.81 13.81
C ARG A 367 -19.01 3.58 14.20
N LYS A 368 -19.16 4.70 14.91
CA LYS A 368 -18.03 5.43 15.48
C LYS A 368 -17.19 4.53 16.38
N LYS A 369 -17.82 3.81 17.31
CA LYS A 369 -17.19 2.84 18.23
C LYS A 369 -16.38 1.78 17.45
N GLN A 370 -16.98 1.19 16.43
CA GLN A 370 -16.36 0.13 15.62
C GLN A 370 -15.21 0.64 14.74
N MET A 371 -15.32 1.83 14.13
CA MET A 371 -14.20 2.42 13.38
C MET A 371 -13.01 2.73 14.31
N THR A 372 -13.27 3.25 15.51
CA THR A 372 -12.21 3.46 16.51
C THR A 372 -11.58 2.14 16.95
N ASN A 373 -12.38 1.10 17.22
CA ASN A 373 -11.86 -0.23 17.60
C ASN A 373 -11.00 -0.85 16.50
N ALA A 374 -11.41 -0.73 15.24
CA ALA A 374 -10.65 -1.22 14.09
C ALA A 374 -9.26 -0.57 14.03
N LEU A 375 -9.18 0.75 14.21
CA LEU A 375 -7.91 1.46 14.26
C LEU A 375 -7.08 1.08 15.49
N LEU A 376 -7.71 0.90 16.65
CA LEU A 376 -7.01 0.45 17.85
C LEU A 376 -6.40 -0.94 17.65
N LEU A 377 -7.13 -1.90 17.07
CA LEU A 377 -6.62 -3.24 16.71
C LEU A 377 -5.40 -3.13 15.78
N LEU A 378 -5.47 -2.26 14.77
CA LEU A 378 -4.38 -2.06 13.81
C LEU A 378 -3.12 -1.48 14.47
N PHE A 379 -3.27 -0.43 15.28
CA PHE A 379 -2.14 0.31 15.84
C PHE A 379 -1.56 -0.31 17.12
N SER A 380 -2.26 -1.25 17.76
CA SER A 380 -1.76 -1.99 18.92
C SER A 380 -1.08 -3.32 18.58
N ALA A 381 -1.26 -3.85 17.37
CA ALA A 381 -0.57 -5.06 16.93
C ALA A 381 0.92 -4.79 16.60
N GLN A 382 1.77 -5.81 16.71
CA GLN A 382 3.13 -5.76 16.15
C GLN A 382 3.09 -5.69 14.61
N GLY A 383 4.23 -5.38 13.98
CA GLY A 383 4.36 -5.28 12.52
C GLY A 383 4.03 -3.89 11.94
N THR A 384 3.87 -3.83 10.63
CA THR A 384 3.71 -2.57 9.88
C THR A 384 2.24 -2.27 9.62
N PRO A 385 1.61 -1.28 10.28
CA PRO A 385 0.24 -0.90 9.96
C PRO A 385 0.17 -0.14 8.64
N CYS A 386 -0.85 -0.44 7.83
CA CYS A 386 -1.17 0.23 6.58
C CYS A 386 -2.63 0.72 6.59
N ILE A 387 -2.84 1.97 6.20
CA ILE A 387 -4.17 2.61 6.13
C ILE A 387 -4.56 2.78 4.66
N LEU A 388 -5.80 2.45 4.31
CA LEU A 388 -6.35 2.74 2.98
C LEU A 388 -6.72 4.22 2.86
N ALA A 389 -6.41 4.82 1.71
CA ALA A 389 -6.64 6.23 1.47
C ALA A 389 -8.09 6.69 1.75
N GLY A 390 -8.22 7.64 2.67
CA GLY A 390 -9.46 8.29 3.07
C GLY A 390 -10.20 7.61 4.22
N ASP A 391 -9.74 6.46 4.71
CA ASP A 391 -10.33 5.84 5.90
C ASP A 391 -10.15 6.69 7.15
N GLU A 392 -9.11 7.51 7.23
CA GLU A 392 -8.89 8.48 8.31
C GLU A 392 -9.93 9.61 8.34
N PHE A 393 -10.79 9.71 7.32
CA PHE A 393 -11.98 10.57 7.34
C PHE A 393 -13.23 9.85 6.82
N ALA A 394 -13.28 8.54 7.07
CA ALA A 394 -14.43 7.67 6.80
C ALA A 394 -14.88 7.72 5.32
N ASN A 395 -13.94 7.62 4.36
CA ASN A 395 -14.25 7.49 2.94
C ASN A 395 -15.22 6.33 2.68
N SER A 396 -16.06 6.44 1.66
CA SER A 396 -17.09 5.44 1.35
C SER A 396 -17.20 5.27 -0.15
N GLN A 397 -17.26 4.00 -0.57
CA GLN A 397 -17.54 3.56 -1.93
C GLN A 397 -19.01 3.12 -2.05
N LYS A 398 -19.85 3.51 -1.08
CA LYS A 398 -21.28 3.21 -0.99
C LYS A 398 -21.58 1.70 -0.99
N GLY A 399 -20.70 0.91 -0.39
CA GLY A 399 -20.86 -0.54 -0.36
C GLY A 399 -20.43 -1.23 -1.66
N ASN A 400 -19.84 -0.51 -2.64
CA ASN A 400 -19.09 -1.17 -3.69
C ASN A 400 -17.73 -1.59 -3.12
N ASN A 401 -17.46 -2.90 -3.08
CA ASN A 401 -16.25 -3.47 -2.50
C ASN A 401 -15.19 -3.84 -3.54
N ASN A 402 -15.41 -3.47 -4.81
CA ASN A 402 -14.54 -3.81 -5.91
C ASN A 402 -14.60 -2.72 -6.99
N VAL A 403 -14.19 -1.50 -6.65
CA VAL A 403 -14.30 -0.32 -7.53
C VAL A 403 -13.30 -0.30 -8.70
N TYR A 404 -12.87 -1.46 -9.19
CA TYR A 404 -11.79 -1.62 -10.16
C TYR A 404 -12.03 -0.95 -11.53
N CYS A 405 -13.30 -0.74 -11.88
CA CYS A 405 -13.73 -0.10 -13.12
C CYS A 405 -14.43 1.26 -12.87
N GLN A 406 -14.38 1.79 -11.65
CA GLN A 406 -15.09 3.00 -11.26
C GLN A 406 -14.17 4.23 -11.23
N ASP A 407 -13.72 4.70 -12.40
CA ASP A 407 -13.02 6.00 -12.51
C ASP A 407 -14.00 7.18 -12.41
N ASN A 408 -14.67 7.28 -11.27
CA ASN A 408 -15.68 8.28 -10.97
C ASN A 408 -15.78 8.51 -9.44
N VAL A 409 -16.78 9.27 -9.02
CA VAL A 409 -16.99 9.62 -7.60
C VAL A 409 -17.17 8.43 -6.65
N THR A 410 -17.49 7.24 -7.15
CA THR A 410 -17.55 6.01 -6.34
C THR A 410 -16.15 5.48 -6.04
N GLY A 411 -15.21 5.53 -6.99
CA GLY A 411 -13.82 5.06 -6.79
C GLY A 411 -12.83 6.13 -6.34
N TRP A 412 -13.16 7.42 -6.42
CA TRP A 412 -12.29 8.51 -5.97
C TRP A 412 -12.42 8.78 -4.47
N VAL A 413 -11.32 9.21 -3.82
CA VAL A 413 -11.33 9.59 -2.41
C VAL A 413 -12.18 10.85 -2.19
N ASN A 414 -13.14 10.77 -1.27
CA ASN A 414 -14.08 11.84 -0.99
C ASN A 414 -13.59 12.81 0.10
N TRP A 415 -12.68 13.70 -0.26
CA TRP A 415 -12.14 14.78 0.59
C TRP A 415 -13.18 15.74 1.18
N SER A 416 -14.37 15.85 0.59
CA SER A 416 -15.44 16.68 1.20
C SER A 416 -15.83 16.20 2.61
N ARG A 417 -15.54 14.93 2.94
CA ARG A 417 -15.78 14.32 4.24
C ARG A 417 -14.73 14.68 5.30
N ALA A 418 -13.52 15.10 4.89
CA ALA A 418 -12.41 15.39 5.80
C ALA A 418 -12.80 16.38 6.90
N LYS A 419 -13.58 17.42 6.58
CA LYS A 419 -14.07 18.37 7.58
C LYS A 419 -15.09 17.75 8.54
N GLN A 420 -16.02 16.94 8.03
CA GLN A 420 -17.07 16.32 8.84
C GLN A 420 -16.51 15.25 9.79
N TYR A 421 -15.50 14.51 9.34
CA TYR A 421 -14.88 13.40 10.08
C TYR A 421 -13.50 13.74 10.63
N GLY A 422 -13.19 15.03 10.82
CA GLY A 422 -11.89 15.47 11.33
C GLY A 422 -11.50 14.86 12.68
N TRP A 423 -12.48 14.46 13.50
CA TRP A 423 -12.23 13.73 14.75
C TRP A 423 -11.53 12.37 14.51
N LEU A 424 -11.83 11.69 13.40
CA LEU A 424 -11.22 10.42 13.04
C LEU A 424 -9.80 10.65 12.51
N THR A 425 -9.59 11.75 11.79
CA THR A 425 -8.26 12.14 11.30
C THR A 425 -7.33 12.46 12.46
N GLU A 426 -7.80 13.21 13.46
CA GLU A 426 -7.03 13.47 14.67
C GLU A 426 -6.80 12.19 15.48
N LEU A 427 -7.79 11.30 15.60
CA LEU A 427 -7.58 9.99 16.24
C LEU A 427 -6.46 9.20 15.54
N VAL A 428 -6.43 9.14 14.21
CA VAL A 428 -5.35 8.45 13.48
C VAL A 428 -3.99 9.08 13.76
N LYS A 429 -3.88 10.41 13.74
CA LYS A 429 -2.63 11.12 14.11
C LYS A 429 -2.17 10.78 15.51
N ASP A 430 -3.09 10.79 16.47
CA ASP A 430 -2.78 10.52 17.87
C ASP A 430 -2.39 9.05 18.07
N LEU A 431 -3.03 8.11 17.36
CA LEU A 431 -2.66 6.69 17.39
C LEU A 431 -1.28 6.43 16.80
N ILE A 432 -0.95 7.07 15.68
CA ILE A 432 0.38 6.98 15.07
C ILE A 432 1.43 7.53 16.04
N SER A 433 1.16 8.70 16.64
CA SER A 433 2.07 9.34 17.60
C SER A 433 2.24 8.48 18.86
N PHE A 434 1.15 7.91 19.38
CA PHE A 434 1.16 7.00 20.51
C PHE A 434 1.98 5.75 20.21
N ARG A 435 1.75 5.08 19.07
CA ARG A 435 2.51 3.90 18.65
C ARG A 435 4.01 4.19 18.59
N LYS A 436 4.42 5.27 17.95
CA LYS A 436 5.83 5.69 17.86
C LYS A 436 6.45 5.98 19.24
N ALA A 437 5.64 6.42 20.20
CA ALA A 437 6.08 6.68 21.57
C ALA A 437 6.10 5.43 22.47
N GLN A 438 5.57 4.28 22.02
CA GLN A 438 5.55 3.02 22.77
C GLN A 438 6.44 1.96 22.08
N PRO A 439 7.74 1.88 22.43
CA PRO A 439 8.66 0.93 21.81
C PRO A 439 8.20 -0.53 21.87
N VAL A 440 7.50 -0.91 22.94
CA VAL A 440 6.94 -2.27 23.12
C VAL A 440 5.94 -2.67 22.03
N LEU A 441 5.40 -1.73 21.25
CA LEU A 441 4.49 -1.99 20.13
C LEU A 441 5.18 -2.02 18.75
N THR A 442 6.45 -1.64 18.69
CA THR A 442 7.24 -1.50 17.46
C THR A 442 8.50 -2.35 17.53
N GLN A 443 8.36 -3.62 17.92
CA GLN A 443 9.50 -4.53 18.00
C GLN A 443 9.97 -4.92 16.59
N ALA A 444 11.29 -5.03 16.43
CA ALA A 444 11.90 -5.44 15.17
C ALA A 444 11.72 -6.95 14.89
N GLU A 445 11.63 -7.74 15.96
CA GLU A 445 11.49 -9.19 15.91
C GLU A 445 10.24 -9.63 16.71
N PRO A 446 9.58 -10.73 16.33
CA PRO A 446 8.46 -11.28 17.08
C PRO A 446 8.81 -11.58 18.54
N LEU A 447 7.90 -11.23 19.45
CA LEU A 447 8.07 -11.49 20.89
C LEU A 447 7.99 -13.01 21.15
N MET A 448 8.81 -13.50 22.07
CA MET A 448 9.03 -14.92 22.29
C MET A 448 8.05 -15.55 23.30
N GLY A 449 7.33 -14.75 24.07
CA GLY A 449 6.56 -15.22 25.22
C GLY A 449 7.47 -15.72 26.36
N ALA A 450 8.66 -15.14 26.49
CA ALA A 450 9.71 -15.60 27.40
C ALA A 450 10.24 -14.46 28.28
N ASP A 451 10.70 -14.79 29.48
CA ASP A 451 11.28 -13.82 30.42
C ASP A 451 12.74 -13.50 30.06
N LEU A 452 12.89 -12.60 29.09
CA LEU A 452 14.21 -12.16 28.61
C LEU A 452 14.94 -11.29 29.64
N ALA A 453 14.21 -10.62 30.52
CA ALA A 453 14.75 -9.73 31.55
C ALA A 453 15.13 -10.46 32.86
N LYS A 454 14.82 -11.76 32.98
CA LYS A 454 15.03 -12.58 34.19
C LYS A 454 14.32 -12.00 35.42
N CYS A 455 13.13 -11.46 35.22
CA CYS A 455 12.32 -10.76 36.22
C CYS A 455 11.02 -11.50 36.59
N GLY A 456 10.78 -12.68 36.02
CA GLY A 456 9.57 -13.48 36.19
C GLY A 456 8.41 -13.08 35.27
N ILE A 457 8.62 -12.17 34.32
CA ILE A 457 7.60 -11.62 33.43
C ILE A 457 8.02 -11.85 31.97
N PRO A 458 7.21 -12.53 31.13
CA PRO A 458 7.52 -12.69 29.72
C PRO A 458 7.35 -11.37 28.96
N ASP A 459 8.08 -11.24 27.86
CA ASP A 459 8.02 -10.10 26.93
C ASP A 459 6.62 -9.86 26.33
N ILE A 460 5.83 -10.92 26.16
CA ILE A 460 4.39 -10.87 25.87
C ILE A 460 3.62 -11.91 26.69
N SER A 461 2.39 -11.58 27.13
CA SER A 461 1.46 -12.54 27.71
C SER A 461 0.00 -12.20 27.42
N PHE A 462 -0.87 -13.20 27.53
CA PHE A 462 -2.28 -13.13 27.17
C PHE A 462 -3.18 -13.42 28.37
N HIS A 463 -4.26 -12.66 28.48
CA HIS A 463 -5.10 -12.56 29.67
C HIS A 463 -6.58 -12.54 29.28
N GLY A 464 -7.45 -12.96 30.18
CA GLY A 464 -8.91 -12.84 30.09
C GLY A 464 -9.40 -12.03 31.28
N GLU A 465 -10.58 -12.37 31.80
CA GLU A 465 -11.10 -11.74 33.03
C GLU A 465 -10.19 -11.97 34.25
N HIS A 466 -9.43 -13.06 34.22
CA HIS A 466 -8.38 -13.36 35.19
C HIS A 466 -6.99 -13.15 34.59
N ALA A 467 -6.09 -12.53 35.37
CA ALA A 467 -4.70 -12.36 34.99
C ALA A 467 -4.02 -13.71 34.77
N TRP A 468 -3.15 -13.77 33.77
CA TRP A 468 -2.37 -14.95 33.35
C TRP A 468 -3.21 -16.14 32.87
N ARG A 469 -4.48 -15.90 32.54
CA ARG A 469 -5.37 -16.94 31.98
C ARG A 469 -5.91 -16.52 30.64
N ILE A 470 -5.59 -17.30 29.61
CA ILE A 470 -6.13 -17.08 28.26
C ILE A 470 -7.61 -17.49 28.27
N PRO A 471 -8.51 -16.67 27.71
CA PRO A 471 -9.89 -17.08 27.49
C PRO A 471 -9.92 -18.20 26.44
N ASN A 472 -10.33 -19.40 26.85
CA ASN A 472 -10.21 -20.62 26.05
C ASN A 472 -11.56 -21.14 25.51
N GLU A 473 -12.66 -20.45 25.80
CA GLU A 473 -13.98 -20.81 25.30
C GLU A 473 -14.16 -20.31 23.87
N VAL A 474 -14.78 -21.12 23.01
CA VAL A 474 -15.09 -20.74 21.63
C VAL A 474 -15.97 -19.48 21.57
N SER A 475 -16.82 -19.27 22.58
CA SER A 475 -17.66 -18.08 22.76
C SER A 475 -16.92 -16.83 23.24
N SER A 476 -15.62 -16.91 23.57
CA SER A 476 -14.87 -15.76 24.05
C SER A 476 -14.69 -14.71 22.95
N ARG A 477 -14.98 -13.46 23.31
CA ARG A 477 -14.91 -12.27 22.44
C ARG A 477 -14.05 -11.17 23.08
N GLN A 478 -13.30 -11.53 24.11
CA GLN A 478 -12.55 -10.62 24.93
C GLN A 478 -11.13 -11.18 25.14
N LEU A 479 -10.13 -10.31 25.14
CA LEU A 479 -8.71 -10.68 25.22
C LEU A 479 -7.91 -9.50 25.80
N GLY A 480 -7.06 -9.77 26.78
CA GLY A 480 -6.02 -8.86 27.25
C GLY A 480 -4.66 -9.28 26.72
N VAL A 481 -3.87 -8.34 26.23
CA VAL A 481 -2.51 -8.54 25.72
C VAL A 481 -1.56 -7.63 26.47
N TYR A 482 -0.64 -8.21 27.23
CA TYR A 482 0.37 -7.50 28.01
C TYR A 482 1.70 -7.59 27.29
N TYR A 483 2.26 -6.43 26.95
CA TYR A 483 3.59 -6.23 26.40
C TYR A 483 4.50 -5.70 27.50
N SER A 484 5.53 -6.46 27.85
CA SER A 484 6.47 -6.07 28.90
C SER A 484 7.56 -5.17 28.36
N GLY A 485 7.78 -4.04 29.03
CA GLY A 485 8.87 -3.12 28.71
C GLY A 485 10.17 -3.43 29.47
N GLN A 486 10.20 -4.48 30.29
CA GLN A 486 11.31 -4.73 31.22
C GLN A 486 12.64 -5.01 30.52
N ALA A 487 12.62 -5.79 29.42
CA ALA A 487 13.85 -6.12 28.68
C ALA A 487 14.48 -4.90 28.01
N GLN A 488 13.66 -3.94 27.55
CA GLN A 488 14.11 -2.70 26.91
C GLN A 488 14.26 -1.52 27.89
N GLY A 489 13.89 -1.70 29.16
CA GLY A 489 13.87 -0.62 30.15
C GLY A 489 12.81 0.46 29.89
N THR A 490 11.72 0.12 29.20
CA THR A 490 10.64 1.04 28.81
C THR A 490 9.36 0.80 29.62
N SER A 491 8.29 1.54 29.31
CA SER A 491 6.96 1.32 29.92
C SER A 491 6.33 0.01 29.42
N ASP A 492 5.64 -0.69 30.31
CA ASP A 492 4.77 -1.81 29.95
C ASP A 492 3.47 -1.29 29.33
N CYS A 493 2.87 -2.06 28.44
CA CYS A 493 1.58 -1.76 27.82
C CYS A 493 0.60 -2.93 27.98
N PHE A 494 -0.63 -2.65 28.40
CA PHE A 494 -1.70 -3.66 28.47
C PHE A 494 -2.88 -3.23 27.61
N VAL A 495 -3.17 -4.00 26.57
CA VAL A 495 -4.25 -3.75 25.63
C VAL A 495 -5.39 -4.72 25.93
N ILE A 496 -6.57 -4.19 26.23
CA ILE A 496 -7.75 -4.96 26.58
C ILE A 496 -8.78 -4.78 25.48
N TYR A 497 -9.15 -5.88 24.83
CA TYR A 497 -10.20 -5.93 23.83
C TYR A 497 -11.45 -6.58 24.44
N ASN A 498 -12.58 -5.88 24.42
CA ASN A 498 -13.90 -6.44 24.66
C ASN A 498 -14.74 -6.30 23.38
N MET A 499 -14.77 -7.33 22.54
CA MET A 499 -15.65 -7.40 21.36
C MET A 499 -16.98 -8.09 21.68
N HIS A 500 -17.29 -8.33 22.96
CA HIS A 500 -18.60 -8.81 23.39
C HIS A 500 -19.64 -7.67 23.40
N TRP A 501 -20.92 -8.03 23.36
CA TRP A 501 -22.05 -7.10 23.56
C TRP A 501 -22.41 -6.89 25.05
N VAL A 502 -21.58 -7.39 25.98
CA VAL A 502 -21.72 -7.17 27.42
C VAL A 502 -20.41 -6.62 27.97
N GLU A 503 -20.48 -5.97 29.12
CA GLU A 503 -19.29 -5.53 29.84
C GLU A 503 -18.60 -6.70 30.54
N HIS A 504 -17.29 -6.59 30.72
CA HIS A 504 -16.47 -7.56 31.43
C HIS A 504 -15.52 -6.85 32.40
N ILE A 505 -15.10 -7.54 33.46
CA ILE A 505 -14.09 -7.05 34.41
C ILE A 505 -12.79 -7.82 34.15
N PHE A 506 -11.70 -7.10 33.94
CA PHE A 506 -10.38 -7.67 33.69
C PHE A 506 -9.47 -7.44 34.88
N ALA A 507 -8.92 -8.51 35.44
CA ALA A 507 -7.81 -8.39 36.38
C ALA A 507 -6.56 -7.86 35.66
N LEU A 508 -5.91 -6.86 36.26
CA LEU A 508 -4.71 -6.22 35.74
C LEU A 508 -3.46 -7.02 36.13
N PRO A 509 -2.51 -7.26 35.21
CA PRO A 509 -1.22 -7.84 35.56
C PRO A 509 -0.51 -7.00 36.61
N THR A 510 0.11 -7.66 37.59
CA THR A 510 0.89 -6.98 38.64
C THR A 510 2.16 -6.40 38.03
N LEU A 511 2.34 -5.09 38.17
CA LEU A 511 3.56 -4.40 37.75
C LEU A 511 4.71 -4.62 38.74
N THR A 512 5.93 -4.41 38.27
CA THR A 512 7.11 -4.35 39.14
C THR A 512 6.98 -3.22 40.17
N SER A 513 7.63 -3.36 41.32
CA SER A 513 7.51 -2.39 42.42
C SER A 513 7.95 -1.00 41.93
N LYS A 514 7.11 0.03 42.22
CA LYS A 514 7.23 1.45 41.83
C LYS A 514 6.55 1.89 40.52
N ARG A 515 5.77 1.05 39.85
CA ARG A 515 4.93 1.47 38.72
C ARG A 515 3.44 1.33 38.99
N LYS A 516 2.63 2.16 38.32
CA LYS A 516 1.16 2.10 38.31
C LYS A 516 0.62 2.12 36.88
N TRP A 517 -0.56 1.56 36.69
CA TRP A 517 -1.34 1.59 35.46
C TRP A 517 -2.04 2.92 35.26
N TYR A 518 -1.90 3.44 34.04
CA TYR A 518 -2.57 4.64 33.56
C TYR A 518 -3.34 4.30 32.28
N LEU A 519 -4.57 4.77 32.17
CA LEU A 519 -5.32 4.75 30.91
C LEU A 519 -4.68 5.71 29.92
N ALA A 520 -4.19 5.21 28.80
CA ALA A 520 -3.57 6.01 27.75
C ALA A 520 -4.47 6.21 26.54
N ALA A 521 -5.27 5.19 26.17
CA ALA A 521 -6.25 5.32 25.10
C ALA A 521 -7.47 4.42 25.33
N SER A 522 -8.62 4.81 24.79
CA SER A 522 -9.80 3.93 24.75
C SER A 522 -10.70 4.24 23.56
N THR A 523 -11.64 3.34 23.26
CA THR A 523 -12.67 3.58 22.23
C THR A 523 -13.47 4.85 22.46
N LYS A 524 -13.74 5.18 23.72
CA LYS A 524 -14.58 6.31 24.10
C LYS A 524 -13.81 7.63 24.07
N GLU A 525 -12.63 7.64 24.70
CA GLU A 525 -11.85 8.85 24.90
C GLU A 525 -10.86 9.15 23.76
N GLY A 526 -10.61 8.18 22.87
CA GLY A 526 -9.49 8.26 21.92
C GLY A 526 -8.16 8.11 22.67
N VAL A 527 -7.09 8.70 22.13
CA VAL A 527 -5.79 8.78 22.80
C VAL A 527 -5.78 9.99 23.72
N LEU A 528 -5.40 9.78 24.98
CA LEU A 528 -5.33 10.84 25.98
C LEU A 528 -3.98 11.55 25.89
N LYS A 529 -4.02 12.89 25.85
CA LYS A 529 -2.80 13.72 25.90
C LYS A 529 -1.99 13.45 27.17
N GLU A 530 -2.68 13.34 28.30
CA GLU A 530 -2.11 12.89 29.56
C GLU A 530 -2.83 11.63 30.01
N PRO A 531 -2.12 10.49 30.08
CA PRO A 531 -2.65 9.26 30.63
C PRO A 531 -3.20 9.44 32.05
N LEU A 532 -4.37 8.87 32.31
CA LEU A 532 -5.09 9.00 33.59
C LEU A 532 -4.72 7.86 34.52
N LEU A 533 -4.30 8.16 35.75
CA LEU A 533 -4.04 7.13 36.76
C LEU A 533 -5.33 6.36 37.06
N LEU A 534 -5.28 5.03 37.01
CA LEU A 534 -6.44 4.24 37.40
C LEU A 534 -6.61 4.25 38.92
N ASP A 535 -7.84 4.47 39.39
CA ASP A 535 -8.17 4.42 40.82
C ASP A 535 -7.94 3.00 41.40
N ASN A 536 -8.38 1.98 40.66
CA ASN A 536 -8.10 0.58 40.98
C ASN A 536 -6.93 0.08 40.13
N GLN A 537 -5.93 -0.50 40.79
CA GLN A 537 -4.71 -1.04 40.17
C GLN A 537 -4.74 -2.57 40.03
N HIS A 538 -5.86 -3.21 40.41
CA HIS A 538 -6.03 -4.66 40.41
C HIS A 538 -7.01 -5.17 39.35
N ASP A 539 -8.03 -4.39 39.01
CA ASP A 539 -9.01 -4.74 37.99
C ASP A 539 -9.58 -3.47 37.33
N ILE A 540 -10.18 -3.67 36.16
CA ILE A 540 -10.85 -2.63 35.39
C ILE A 540 -12.10 -3.17 34.70
N GLN A 541 -13.20 -2.41 34.76
CA GLN A 541 -14.42 -2.68 34.02
C GLN A 541 -14.29 -2.14 32.59
N VAL A 542 -14.60 -2.97 31.61
CA VAL A 542 -14.55 -2.65 30.18
C VAL A 542 -15.94 -2.82 29.59
N GLU A 543 -16.55 -1.72 29.16
CA GLU A 543 -17.86 -1.69 28.50
C GLU A 543 -17.91 -2.63 27.28
N ASP A 544 -19.11 -2.99 26.82
CA ASP A 544 -19.29 -3.73 25.56
C ASP A 544 -18.50 -3.09 24.42
N ARG A 545 -18.06 -3.86 23.43
CA ARG A 545 -17.47 -3.34 22.17
C ARG A 545 -16.40 -2.26 22.38
N THR A 546 -15.54 -2.41 23.38
CA THR A 546 -14.56 -1.40 23.80
C THR A 546 -13.15 -1.97 23.81
N VAL A 547 -12.19 -1.15 23.41
CA VAL A 547 -10.76 -1.39 23.52
C VAL A 547 -10.17 -0.35 24.47
N MET A 548 -9.29 -0.78 25.36
CA MET A 548 -8.56 0.09 26.28
C MET A 548 -7.07 -0.22 26.22
N LEU A 549 -6.24 0.82 26.21
CA LEU A 549 -4.78 0.71 26.26
C LEU A 549 -4.31 1.36 27.54
N LEU A 550 -3.68 0.56 28.39
CA LEU A 550 -3.04 1.00 29.61
C LEU A 550 -1.53 1.02 29.41
N ILE A 551 -0.86 1.98 30.04
CA ILE A 551 0.60 2.01 30.11
C ILE A 551 1.05 2.09 31.57
N SER A 552 2.22 1.53 31.86
CA SER A 552 2.85 1.71 33.16
C SER A 552 3.63 3.03 33.21
N ARG A 553 3.53 3.77 34.31
CA ARG A 553 4.44 4.89 34.63
C ARG A 553 5.03 4.71 36.02
N GLN A 554 6.22 5.25 36.25
CA GLN A 554 6.78 5.33 37.60
C GLN A 554 5.94 6.26 38.46
N VAL A 555 5.76 5.90 39.73
CA VAL A 555 5.16 6.78 40.73
C VAL A 555 6.25 7.74 41.20
N GLU A 556 6.03 9.04 41.04
CA GLU A 556 6.89 10.09 41.62
C GLU A 556 6.98 10.01 43.15
#